data_AF-A0A966ISD0-F1
#
_entry.id   AF-A0A966ISD0-F1
#
_cell.length_a   1.000
_cell.length_b   1.000
_cell.length_c   1.000
_cell.angle_alpha   90.00
_cell.angle_beta   90.00
_cell.angle_gamma   90.00
#
_symmetry.space_group_name_H-M   'P 1'
#
loop_
_entity.id
_entity.type
_entity.pdbx_description
1 polymer ?
#
loop_
_entity_poly.entity_id
_entity_poly.type
_entity_poly.pdbx_seq_one_letter_code
_entity_poly.pdbx_strand_id
1 'polypeptide(L)'
;LAQHTDSPAMLQTAQKAGALGFGQSSDMKAFAPKAQLFSSVNNWGPYYVDKIQQLMDGKWSTGDGPDHWAGNTWVGMSDDYLVLSPFENMPADVAAAAAKAAADIKSGANKIFTGPIMDNTGKLRVPAGKTLNDGELFTTLDYYVDGIAGKIPG
;
A
#
# COMPACT_ATOMS: atom_id res chain seq x y z
N LEU A 1 -13.00 6.63 5.70
CA LEU A 1 -12.06 6.28 6.77
C LEU A 1 -10.98 5.36 6.22
N ALA A 2 -9.72 5.67 6.49
CA ALA A 2 -8.56 4.85 6.13
C ALA A 2 -7.85 4.41 7.40
N GLN A 3 -7.26 3.21 7.39
CA GLN A 3 -6.71 2.58 8.58
C GLN A 3 -5.70 1.50 8.18
N HIS A 4 -4.79 1.17 9.10
CA HIS A 4 -3.83 0.07 8.95
C HIS A 4 -3.85 -0.85 10.19
N THR A 5 -5.01 -1.45 10.45
CA THR A 5 -5.25 -2.45 11.50
C THR A 5 -5.71 -3.75 10.87
N ASP A 6 -5.26 -4.86 11.46
CA ASP A 6 -5.48 -6.21 10.95
C ASP A 6 -6.87 -6.77 11.38
N SER A 7 -7.90 -5.92 11.34
CA SER A 7 -9.28 -6.30 11.70
C SER A 7 -10.32 -5.51 10.90
N PRO A 8 -11.53 -6.05 10.71
CA PRO A 8 -12.62 -5.33 10.05
C PRO A 8 -13.33 -4.30 10.96
N ALA A 9 -12.90 -4.12 12.21
CA ALA A 9 -13.63 -3.34 13.22
C ALA A 9 -13.88 -1.88 12.80
N MET A 10 -12.90 -1.23 12.16
CA MET A 10 -13.05 0.13 11.65
C MET A 10 -14.16 0.19 10.58
N LEU A 11 -14.11 -0.71 9.59
CA LEU A 11 -15.10 -0.77 8.51
C LEU A 11 -16.50 -1.10 9.02
N GLN A 12 -16.62 -2.00 9.99
CA GLN A 12 -17.90 -2.30 10.65
C GLN A 12 -18.45 -1.07 11.36
N THR A 13 -17.58 -0.31 12.03
CA THR A 13 -17.96 0.95 12.69
C THR A 13 -18.36 2.01 11.67
N ALA A 14 -17.62 2.14 10.57
CA ALA A 14 -17.95 3.02 9.45
C ALA A 14 -19.36 2.72 8.93
N GLN A 15 -19.66 1.45 8.66
CA GLN A 15 -20.98 1.04 8.19
C GLN A 15 -22.10 1.37 9.19
N LYS A 16 -21.90 1.09 10.49
CA LYS A 16 -22.88 1.45 11.53
C LYS A 16 -23.13 2.96 11.59
N ALA A 17 -22.10 3.76 11.32
CA ALA A 17 -22.18 5.22 11.27
C ALA A 17 -22.63 5.79 9.92
N GLY A 18 -22.93 4.95 8.92
CA GLY A 18 -23.25 5.41 7.55
C GLY A 18 -22.08 6.05 6.81
N ALA A 19 -20.85 5.79 7.26
CA ALA A 19 -19.61 6.28 6.66
C ALA A 19 -18.96 5.23 5.75
N LEU A 20 -18.13 5.70 4.83
CA LEU A 20 -17.38 4.88 3.88
C LEU A 20 -15.94 4.68 4.37
N GLY A 21 -15.28 3.61 3.93
CA GLY A 21 -13.88 3.35 4.25
C GLY A 21 -13.22 2.33 3.35
N PHE A 22 -11.96 2.02 3.66
CA PHE A 22 -11.13 1.09 2.91
C PHE A 22 -10.81 -0.14 3.74
N GLY A 23 -10.78 -1.31 3.09
CA GLY A 23 -10.23 -2.52 3.67
C GLY A 23 -8.70 -2.50 3.64
N GLN A 24 -8.08 -3.35 4.45
CA GLN A 24 -6.63 -3.52 4.54
C GLN A 24 -6.30 -5.00 4.60
N SER A 25 -5.20 -5.39 3.95
CA SER A 25 -4.64 -6.75 3.85
C SER A 25 -5.51 -7.83 3.20
N SER A 26 -6.84 -7.72 3.26
CA SER A 26 -7.80 -8.70 2.71
C SER A 26 -9.07 -8.00 2.25
N ASP A 27 -9.85 -8.63 1.37
CA ASP A 27 -11.16 -8.11 1.03
C ASP A 27 -12.11 -8.24 2.23
N MET A 28 -12.50 -7.11 2.80
CA MET A 28 -13.34 -7.02 4.00
C MET A 28 -14.82 -6.78 3.66
N LYS A 29 -15.22 -6.90 2.38
CA LYS A 29 -16.59 -6.63 1.91
C LYS A 29 -17.65 -7.37 2.70
N ALA A 30 -17.39 -8.63 3.05
CA ALA A 30 -18.33 -9.46 3.81
C ALA A 30 -18.68 -8.86 5.19
N PHE A 31 -17.78 -8.10 5.80
CA PHE A 31 -18.00 -7.48 7.11
C PHE A 31 -18.68 -6.11 7.03
N ALA A 32 -18.52 -5.40 5.91
CA ALA A 32 -19.02 -4.03 5.74
C ALA A 32 -19.43 -3.74 4.28
N PRO A 33 -20.43 -4.46 3.73
CA PRO A 33 -20.75 -4.41 2.30
C PRO A 33 -21.19 -3.03 1.79
N LYS A 34 -21.73 -2.17 2.66
CA LYS A 34 -22.17 -0.81 2.28
C LYS A 34 -21.13 0.27 2.54
N ALA A 35 -20.08 -0.04 3.31
CA ALA A 35 -19.05 0.93 3.68
C ALA A 35 -17.75 0.78 2.89
N GLN A 36 -17.37 -0.45 2.51
CA GLN A 36 -16.10 -0.67 1.82
C GLN A 36 -16.13 -0.08 0.40
N LEU A 37 -15.22 0.86 0.14
CA LEU A 37 -14.96 1.44 -1.18
C LEU A 37 -14.14 0.48 -2.05
N PHE A 38 -13.02 0.01 -1.50
CA PHE A 38 -12.19 -1.09 -1.98
C PHE A 38 -11.28 -1.53 -0.83
N SER A 39 -10.51 -2.60 -1.02
CA SER A 39 -9.46 -3.04 -0.10
C SER A 39 -8.12 -3.15 -0.81
N SER A 40 -7.03 -2.80 -0.11
CA SER A 40 -5.69 -3.26 -0.48
C SER A 40 -5.51 -4.69 0.03
N VAL A 41 -5.31 -5.64 -0.88
CA VAL A 41 -5.22 -7.07 -0.61
C VAL A 41 -3.79 -7.54 -0.81
N ASN A 42 -3.22 -8.17 0.21
CA ASN A 42 -1.89 -8.76 0.11
C ASN A 42 -2.01 -10.17 -0.48
N ASN A 43 -1.44 -10.37 -1.66
CA ASN A 43 -1.42 -11.65 -2.36
C ASN A 43 -0.07 -12.34 -2.17
N TRP A 44 0.09 -13.03 -1.03
CA TRP A 44 1.32 -13.77 -0.70
C TRP A 44 1.39 -15.17 -1.34
N GLY A 45 0.33 -15.62 -2.02
CA GLY A 45 0.25 -16.96 -2.61
C GLY A 45 1.44 -17.28 -3.54
N PRO A 46 1.72 -16.45 -4.56
CA PRO A 46 2.84 -16.67 -5.48
C PRO A 46 4.19 -16.75 -4.78
N TYR A 47 4.43 -15.90 -3.78
CA TYR A 47 5.65 -15.90 -2.98
C TYR A 47 5.87 -17.22 -2.26
N TYR A 48 4.83 -17.71 -1.57
CA TYR A 48 4.93 -18.96 -0.82
C TYR A 48 5.14 -20.14 -1.75
N VAL A 49 4.47 -20.18 -2.91
CA VAL A 49 4.67 -21.22 -3.92
C VAL A 49 6.12 -21.22 -4.41
N ASP A 50 6.68 -20.06 -4.76
CA ASP A 50 8.07 -19.94 -5.22
C ASP A 50 9.08 -20.37 -4.15
N LYS A 51 8.90 -19.91 -2.90
CA LYS A 51 9.79 -20.26 -1.79
C LYS A 51 9.73 -21.75 -1.43
N ILE A 52 8.54 -22.36 -1.45
CA ILE A 52 8.39 -23.80 -1.24
C ILE A 52 9.08 -24.57 -2.37
N GLN A 53 8.96 -24.13 -3.63
CA GLN A 53 9.64 -24.78 -4.75
C GLN A 53 11.17 -24.67 -4.62
N GLN A 54 11.71 -23.51 -4.24
CA GLN A 54 13.14 -23.36 -3.98
C GLN A 54 13.65 -24.32 -2.90
N LEU A 55 12.86 -24.54 -1.84
CA LEU A 55 13.20 -25.52 -0.81
C LEU A 55 13.23 -26.95 -1.38
N MET A 56 12.19 -27.34 -2.13
CA MET A 56 12.09 -28.66 -2.75
C MET A 56 13.24 -28.93 -3.73
N ASP A 57 13.68 -27.90 -4.46
CA ASP A 57 14.80 -27.98 -5.40
C ASP A 57 16.19 -27.97 -4.72
N GLY A 58 16.25 -27.85 -3.38
CA GLY A 58 17.50 -27.68 -2.64
C GLY A 58 18.21 -26.35 -2.91
N LYS A 59 17.48 -25.35 -3.41
CA LYS A 59 17.97 -24.01 -3.77
C LYS A 59 17.47 -22.92 -2.83
N TRP A 60 16.98 -23.30 -1.64
CA TRP A 60 16.50 -22.33 -0.67
C TRP A 60 17.57 -21.30 -0.38
N SER A 61 17.22 -20.02 -0.55
CA SER A 61 18.05 -18.90 -0.17
C SER A 61 17.22 -17.85 0.55
N THR A 62 17.79 -17.31 1.62
CA THR A 62 17.32 -16.10 2.29
C THR A 62 17.79 -14.82 1.57
N GLY A 63 18.56 -14.97 0.48
CA GLY A 63 19.20 -13.91 -0.30
C GLY A 63 20.70 -13.74 -0.01
N ASP A 64 21.37 -12.88 -0.79
CA ASP A 64 22.82 -12.66 -0.75
C ASP A 64 23.22 -11.50 0.19
N GLY A 65 23.29 -11.72 1.51
CA GLY A 65 24.04 -10.82 2.39
C GLY A 65 23.99 -11.10 3.90
N PRO A 66 24.81 -10.39 4.69
CA PRO A 66 25.23 -10.83 6.02
C PRO A 66 24.19 -10.71 7.15
N ASP A 67 23.14 -9.88 7.00
CA ASP A 67 22.21 -9.60 8.11
C ASP A 67 20.71 -9.75 7.74
N HIS A 68 20.36 -10.77 6.96
CA HIS A 68 18.97 -11.07 6.51
C HIS A 68 18.31 -10.00 5.61
N TRP A 69 19.04 -8.97 5.17
CA TRP A 69 18.45 -7.85 4.41
C TRP A 69 18.66 -7.95 2.90
N ALA A 70 19.82 -8.44 2.46
CA ALA A 70 20.08 -8.62 1.04
C ALA A 70 19.42 -9.93 0.61
N GLY A 71 18.29 -9.79 -0.09
CA GLY A 71 17.29 -10.85 -0.29
C GLY A 71 15.86 -10.36 -0.14
N ASN A 72 15.65 -9.26 0.57
CA ASN A 72 14.34 -8.66 0.71
C ASN A 72 13.90 -8.06 -0.63
N THR A 73 12.81 -8.58 -1.17
CA THR A 73 12.18 -8.06 -2.38
C THR A 73 11.09 -7.10 -1.95
N TRP A 74 11.19 -5.83 -2.35
CA TRP A 74 10.06 -4.92 -2.26
C TRP A 74 9.25 -5.05 -3.53
N VAL A 75 8.07 -5.67 -3.40
CA VAL A 75 7.13 -5.96 -4.48
C VAL A 75 5.87 -5.14 -4.30
N GLY A 76 5.11 -4.96 -5.39
CA GLY A 76 3.90 -4.16 -5.36
C GLY A 76 2.84 -4.61 -6.34
N MET A 77 2.11 -3.64 -6.89
CA MET A 77 1.02 -3.88 -7.84
C MET A 77 1.51 -4.41 -9.19
N SER A 78 2.75 -4.09 -9.58
CA SER A 78 3.40 -4.62 -10.80
C SER A 78 3.57 -6.13 -10.77
N ASP A 79 3.84 -6.68 -9.59
CA ASP A 79 4.16 -8.09 -9.38
C ASP A 79 2.92 -8.90 -8.93
N ASP A 80 1.75 -8.25 -8.84
CA ASP A 80 0.49 -8.81 -8.34
C ASP A 80 0.55 -9.26 -6.86
N TYR A 81 1.48 -8.73 -6.06
CA TYR A 81 1.55 -8.95 -4.61
C TYR A 81 0.63 -8.02 -3.82
N LEU A 82 0.32 -6.85 -4.38
CA LEU A 82 -0.68 -5.93 -3.87
C LEU A 82 -1.80 -5.77 -4.90
N VAL A 83 -2.99 -6.23 -4.56
CA VAL A 83 -4.15 -6.22 -5.44
C VAL A 83 -5.25 -5.36 -4.84
N LEU A 84 -5.99 -4.63 -5.66
CA LEU A 84 -7.16 -3.88 -5.19
C LEU A 84 -8.43 -4.68 -5.45
N SER A 85 -9.30 -4.78 -4.45
CA SER A 85 -10.65 -5.33 -4.66
C SER A 85 -11.50 -4.37 -5.51
N PRO A 86 -12.67 -4.80 -6.01
CA PRO A 86 -13.53 -3.96 -6.84
C PRO A 86 -13.87 -2.61 -6.20
N PHE A 87 -13.90 -1.55 -7.02
CA PHE A 87 -14.31 -0.21 -6.61
C PHE A 87 -15.84 -0.13 -6.54
N GLU A 88 -16.38 -0.02 -5.33
CA GLU A 88 -17.82 -0.01 -5.05
C GLU A 88 -18.21 1.13 -4.11
N ASN A 89 -19.51 1.32 -3.87
CA ASN A 89 -20.05 2.32 -2.94
C ASN A 89 -19.58 3.77 -3.24
N MET A 90 -19.30 4.07 -4.51
CA MET A 90 -18.88 5.38 -4.98
C MET A 90 -19.50 5.70 -6.36
N PRO A 91 -19.59 6.98 -6.76
CA PRO A 91 -20.00 7.36 -8.10
C PRO A 91 -19.11 6.75 -9.20
N ALA A 92 -19.67 6.57 -10.39
CA ALA A 92 -19.00 5.90 -11.51
C ALA A 92 -17.74 6.63 -11.99
N ASP A 93 -17.76 7.96 -12.00
CA ASP A 93 -16.61 8.81 -12.34
C ASP A 93 -15.48 8.65 -11.32
N VAL A 94 -15.81 8.52 -10.03
CA VAL A 94 -14.84 8.28 -8.96
C VAL A 94 -14.22 6.88 -9.09
N ALA A 95 -15.04 5.86 -9.38
CA ALA A 95 -14.54 4.50 -9.61
C ALA A 95 -13.61 4.43 -10.82
N ALA A 96 -13.94 5.14 -11.91
CA ALA A 96 -13.10 5.23 -13.10
C ALA A 96 -11.76 5.95 -12.80
N ALA A 97 -11.79 7.04 -12.04
CA ALA A 97 -10.58 7.74 -11.61
C ALA A 97 -9.69 6.86 -10.73
N ALA A 98 -10.27 6.11 -9.79
CA ALA A 98 -9.55 5.18 -8.93
C ALA A 98 -8.91 4.03 -9.73
N ALA A 99 -9.65 3.46 -10.69
CA ALA A 99 -9.13 2.41 -11.58
C ALA A 99 -7.98 2.93 -12.45
N LYS A 100 -8.09 4.16 -12.97
CA LYS A 100 -7.00 4.79 -13.72
C LYS A 100 -5.76 4.99 -12.83
N ALA A 101 -5.93 5.53 -11.62
CA ALA A 101 -4.82 5.72 -10.69
C ALA A 101 -4.13 4.39 -10.34
N ALA A 102 -4.90 3.33 -10.12
CA ALA A 102 -4.38 1.99 -9.88
C ALA A 102 -3.56 1.46 -11.08
N ALA A 103 -4.04 1.67 -12.31
CA ALA A 103 -3.33 1.28 -13.52
C ALA A 103 -2.05 2.11 -13.73
N ASP A 104 -2.09 3.41 -13.46
CA ASP A 104 -0.92 4.29 -13.57
C ASP A 104 0.16 3.91 -12.53
N ILE A 105 -0.24 3.54 -11.31
CA ILE A 105 0.70 3.04 -10.28
C ILE A 105 1.28 1.69 -10.71
N LYS A 106 0.44 0.74 -11.15
CA LYS A 106 0.88 -0.59 -11.58
C LYS A 106 1.86 -0.54 -12.77
N SER A 107 1.64 0.38 -13.72
CA SER A 107 2.52 0.57 -14.87
C SER A 107 3.76 1.42 -14.57
N GLY A 108 3.84 2.05 -13.39
CA GLY A 108 4.89 3.01 -13.04
C GLY A 108 4.75 4.39 -13.70
N ALA A 109 3.65 4.63 -14.44
CA ALA A 109 3.32 5.94 -14.99
C ALA A 109 3.05 6.98 -13.89
N ASN A 110 2.56 6.54 -12.73
CA ASN A 110 2.43 7.35 -11.53
C ASN A 110 3.40 6.85 -10.44
N LYS A 111 4.42 7.67 -10.14
CA LYS A 111 5.36 7.41 -9.05
C LYS A 111 4.99 8.27 -7.84
N ILE A 112 4.37 7.63 -6.86
CA ILE A 112 3.71 8.27 -5.69
C ILE A 112 4.63 9.25 -4.96
N PHE A 113 5.90 8.86 -4.73
CA PHE A 113 6.86 9.66 -3.97
C PHE A 113 7.78 10.48 -4.88
N THR A 114 7.17 11.28 -5.75
CA THR A 114 7.86 12.25 -6.60
C THR A 114 7.61 13.66 -6.09
N GLY A 115 8.68 14.42 -5.85
CA GLY A 115 8.60 15.77 -5.34
C GLY A 115 7.98 16.78 -6.33
N PRO A 116 7.56 17.96 -5.84
CA PRO A 116 7.90 18.50 -4.53
C PRO A 116 7.06 17.90 -3.39
N ILE A 117 7.73 17.42 -2.33
CA ILE A 117 7.07 16.94 -1.09
C ILE A 117 7.60 17.76 0.08
N MET A 118 6.66 18.40 0.78
CA MET A 118 6.88 19.11 2.03
C MET A 118 6.44 18.22 3.20
N ASP A 119 7.10 18.30 4.33
CA ASP A 119 6.55 17.79 5.58
C ASP A 119 5.48 18.72 6.16
N ASN A 120 4.73 18.23 7.15
CA ASN A 120 3.66 18.95 7.82
C ASN A 120 4.13 20.10 8.73
N THR A 121 5.44 20.37 8.77
CA THR A 121 6.03 21.56 9.40
C THR A 121 6.45 22.61 8.39
N GLY A 122 6.25 22.36 7.09
CA GLY A 122 6.62 23.26 6.00
C GLY A 122 8.08 23.15 5.56
N LYS A 123 8.80 22.09 5.95
CA LYS A 123 10.16 21.82 5.46
C LYS A 123 10.11 20.96 4.21
N LEU A 124 10.89 21.34 3.20
CA LEU A 124 11.04 20.56 1.97
C LEU A 124 11.79 19.25 2.26
N ARG A 125 11.22 18.12 1.84
CA ARG A 125 11.77 16.77 2.02
C ARG A 125 12.21 16.14 0.71
N VAL A 126 11.42 16.29 -0.35
CA VAL A 126 11.75 15.78 -1.69
C VAL A 126 11.67 16.94 -2.69
N PRO A 127 12.78 17.36 -3.32
CA PRO A 127 12.77 18.41 -4.33
C PRO A 127 11.91 18.07 -5.55
N ALA A 128 11.45 19.10 -6.26
CA ALA A 128 10.65 18.94 -7.48
C ALA A 128 11.37 18.04 -8.51
N GLY A 129 10.65 17.07 -9.07
CA GLY A 129 11.17 16.14 -10.08
C GLY A 129 12.05 15.01 -9.55
N LYS A 130 12.42 15.01 -8.26
CA LYS A 130 13.08 13.85 -7.63
C LYS A 130 12.02 12.82 -7.25
N THR A 131 12.17 11.60 -7.77
CA THR A 131 11.45 10.42 -7.24
C THR A 131 12.35 9.71 -6.24
N LEU A 132 11.82 9.38 -5.07
CA LEU A 132 12.51 8.51 -4.11
C LEU A 132 12.56 7.07 -4.62
N ASN A 133 13.73 6.43 -4.55
CA ASN A 133 13.84 4.98 -4.73
C ASN A 133 13.52 4.22 -3.43
N ASP A 134 13.37 2.90 -3.52
CA ASP A 134 13.01 2.04 -2.39
C ASP A 134 13.95 2.18 -1.18
N GLY A 135 15.26 2.25 -1.40
CA GLY A 135 16.23 2.45 -0.30
C GLY A 135 16.06 3.80 0.38
N GLU A 136 15.80 4.85 -0.39
CA GLU A 136 15.49 6.18 0.15
C GLU A 136 14.15 6.19 0.89
N LEU A 137 13.11 5.55 0.35
CA LEU A 137 11.81 5.45 1.02
C LEU A 137 11.95 4.77 2.38
N PHE A 138 12.68 3.66 2.43
CA PHE A 138 12.90 2.90 3.66
C PHE A 138 13.65 3.71 4.72
N THR A 139 14.65 4.49 4.32
CA THR A 139 15.56 5.17 5.26
C THR A 139 15.15 6.60 5.60
N THR A 140 14.27 7.22 4.82
CA THR A 140 13.99 8.67 4.94
C THR A 140 12.55 9.03 5.25
N LEU A 141 11.60 8.09 5.25
CA LEU A 141 10.20 8.32 5.64
C LEU A 141 10.05 8.40 7.17
N ASP A 142 10.63 9.45 7.74
CA ASP A 142 10.59 9.82 9.17
C ASP A 142 9.82 11.13 9.40
N TYR A 143 8.87 11.45 8.51
CA TYR A 143 8.08 12.68 8.55
C TYR A 143 6.65 12.43 8.04
N TYR A 144 5.71 13.25 8.50
CA TYR A 144 4.40 13.34 7.87
C TYR A 144 4.44 14.40 6.78
N VAL A 145 3.78 14.14 5.64
CA VAL A 145 3.65 15.11 4.56
C VAL A 145 2.68 16.24 4.92
N ASP A 146 2.79 17.36 4.23
CA ASP A 146 1.84 18.47 4.33
C ASP A 146 0.38 18.00 4.23
N GLY A 147 -0.51 18.64 5.00
CA GLY A 147 -1.91 18.25 5.16
C GLY A 147 -2.19 17.19 6.24
N ILE A 148 -1.19 16.50 6.76
CA ILE A 148 -1.37 15.57 7.90
C ILE A 148 -1.32 16.33 9.23
N ALA A 149 -2.43 16.30 9.97
CA ALA A 149 -2.47 16.77 11.35
C ALA A 149 -1.91 15.68 12.29
N GLY A 150 -0.74 15.92 12.88
CA GLY A 150 -0.12 14.98 13.82
C GLY A 150 1.36 15.26 14.04
N LYS A 151 1.96 14.54 14.99
CA LYS A 151 3.41 14.49 15.22
C LYS A 151 3.86 13.05 15.22
N ILE A 152 5.04 12.78 14.71
CA ILE A 152 5.60 11.44 14.77
C ILE A 152 5.82 11.07 16.24
N PRO A 153 5.36 9.87 16.66
CA PRO A 153 5.67 9.35 17.99
C PRO A 153 7.19 9.26 18.18
N GLY A 154 7.69 9.82 19.28
CA GLY A 154 9.09 9.71 19.69
C GLY A 154 9.35 8.50 20.56
#